data_AF-A0A938RFU4-F1
#
_entry.id   AF-A0A938RFU4-F1
#
_cell.length_a   1.000
_cell.length_b   1.000
_cell.length_c   1.000
_cell.angle_alpha   90.00
_cell.angle_beta   90.00
_cell.angle_gamma   90.00
#
_symmetry.space_group_name_H-M   'P 1'
#
loop_
_entity.id
_entity.type
_entity.pdbx_description
1 polymer ?
#
loop_
_entity_poly.entity_id
_entity_poly.type
_entity_poly.pdbx_seq_one_letter_code
_entity_poly.pdbx_strand_id
1 'polypeptide(L)'
;MPRPRYPTTEGLWSKGKRTETGYGAVRLGTPYPAAVENLRKAVEGRPDFDPAVLFVWGTMQAAAVLNILKAAEEALGEAGQELVRKAINAAGYEAMNGFLQNSSFPDDLSEIELASYVVTGINTVLYGSLERPWIESENRCAFDILWCPHQDRYSAFDCRVQRFFVEGMFHALEDTGMGRITAWVEKLIPRGAECCHFVVERTGGREGKNPWHSYSEELMRRAIRKLSKTGEAGDQ
;
A
#
# COMPACT_ATOMS: atom_id res chain seq x y z
N MET A 1 -5.05 -24.71 5.41
CA MET A 1 -5.66 -23.46 4.92
C MET A 1 -5.83 -23.58 3.41
N PRO A 2 -6.98 -23.20 2.82
CA PRO A 2 -7.06 -23.10 1.37
C PRO A 2 -6.22 -21.90 0.94
N ARG A 3 -5.07 -22.17 0.32
CA ARG A 3 -4.30 -21.15 -0.39
C ARG A 3 -5.19 -20.55 -1.49
N PRO A 4 -5.04 -19.26 -1.82
CA PRO A 4 -5.72 -18.73 -2.99
C PRO A 4 -5.42 -19.62 -4.20
N ARG A 5 -6.48 -20.03 -4.91
CA ARG A 5 -6.39 -20.92 -6.06
C ARG A 5 -6.10 -20.07 -7.29
N TYR A 6 -4.90 -20.19 -7.83
CA TYR A 6 -4.51 -19.55 -9.10
C TYR A 6 -4.54 -20.54 -10.26
N PRO A 7 -4.89 -20.09 -11.48
CA PRO A 7 -5.39 -18.74 -11.79
C PRO A 7 -6.80 -18.50 -11.21
N THR A 8 -7.08 -17.25 -10.82
CA THR A 8 -8.40 -16.83 -10.34
C THR A 8 -9.00 -15.80 -11.30
N THR A 9 -10.32 -15.84 -11.45
CA THR A 9 -11.10 -14.80 -12.15
C THR A 9 -11.71 -13.79 -11.18
N GLU A 10 -11.49 -13.96 -9.88
CA GLU A 10 -11.96 -13.04 -8.85
C GLU A 10 -11.01 -11.85 -8.72
N GLY A 11 -11.57 -10.69 -8.37
CA GLY A 11 -10.82 -9.47 -8.13
C GLY A 11 -10.32 -8.77 -9.40
N LEU A 12 -9.56 -7.71 -9.20
CA LEU A 12 -9.15 -6.76 -10.21
C LEU A 12 -7.63 -6.55 -10.13
N TRP A 13 -6.98 -6.62 -11.29
CA TRP A 13 -5.64 -6.10 -11.51
C TRP A 13 -5.72 -4.67 -12.06
N SER A 14 -4.57 -4.04 -12.35
CA SER A 14 -4.50 -2.63 -12.81
C SER A 14 -5.24 -2.33 -14.11
N LYS A 15 -5.59 -3.35 -14.91
CA LYS A 15 -6.43 -3.24 -16.11
C LYS A 15 -7.85 -3.78 -15.93
N GLY A 16 -8.24 -4.10 -14.69
CA GLY A 16 -9.56 -4.60 -14.34
C GLY A 16 -10.65 -3.56 -14.56
N LYS A 17 -11.91 -4.01 -14.64
CA LYS A 17 -13.07 -3.14 -14.76
C LYS A 17 -13.92 -3.23 -13.49
N ARG A 18 -14.36 -2.09 -12.99
CA ARG A 18 -15.37 -2.00 -11.94
C ARG A 18 -16.76 -1.88 -12.54
N THR A 19 -17.77 -2.26 -11.79
CA THR A 19 -19.18 -2.23 -12.22
C THR A 19 -19.79 -0.83 -12.15
N GLU A 20 -19.24 0.02 -11.31
CA GLU A 20 -19.67 1.39 -11.08
C GLU A 20 -19.44 2.25 -12.33
N THR A 21 -20.50 2.91 -12.79
CA THR A 21 -20.49 3.70 -14.04
C THR A 21 -19.39 4.76 -14.06
N GLY A 22 -19.15 5.42 -12.92
CA GLY A 22 -18.12 6.46 -12.78
C GLY A 22 -16.70 5.95 -13.06
N TYR A 23 -16.43 4.66 -12.84
CA TYR A 23 -15.10 4.08 -13.09
C TYR A 23 -14.76 3.95 -14.58
N GLY A 24 -15.76 3.89 -15.48
CA GLY A 24 -15.52 3.71 -16.92
C GLY A 24 -14.71 4.85 -17.55
N ALA A 25 -14.79 6.05 -16.98
CA ALA A 25 -14.06 7.23 -17.41
C ALA A 25 -12.74 7.46 -16.63
N VAL A 26 -12.46 6.69 -15.58
CA VAL A 26 -11.20 6.76 -14.83
C VAL A 26 -10.05 6.19 -15.66
N ARG A 27 -8.91 6.86 -15.62
CA ARG A 27 -7.64 6.36 -16.15
C ARG A 27 -6.62 6.37 -15.03
N LEU A 28 -6.26 5.18 -14.55
CA LEU A 28 -5.23 5.02 -13.54
C LEU A 28 -3.86 5.16 -14.19
N GLY A 29 -3.08 6.10 -13.67
CA GLY A 29 -1.69 6.32 -14.07
C GLY A 29 -0.76 5.26 -13.52
N THR A 30 0.50 5.35 -13.94
CA THR A 30 1.61 4.64 -13.30
C THR A 30 2.68 5.66 -12.92
N PRO A 31 3.30 5.56 -11.73
CA PRO A 31 4.49 6.35 -11.47
C PRO A 31 5.59 5.94 -12.45
N TYR A 32 6.55 6.86 -12.68
CA TYR A 32 7.70 6.62 -13.55
C TYR A 32 7.33 6.21 -14.99
N PRO A 33 6.45 6.94 -15.70
CA PRO A 33 5.87 6.51 -16.97
C PRO A 33 6.93 6.17 -18.03
N ALA A 34 8.00 6.97 -18.12
CA ALA A 34 9.10 6.71 -19.06
C ALA A 34 9.84 5.40 -18.75
N ALA A 35 10.10 5.10 -17.47
CA ALA A 35 10.76 3.87 -17.06
C ALA A 35 9.88 2.64 -17.32
N VAL A 36 8.59 2.75 -17.00
CA VAL A 36 7.59 1.69 -17.25
C VAL A 36 7.48 1.41 -18.76
N GLU A 37 7.46 2.45 -19.59
CA GLU A 37 7.39 2.29 -21.04
C GLU A 37 8.68 1.69 -21.63
N ASN A 38 9.85 2.10 -21.13
CA ASN A 38 11.11 1.50 -21.52
C ASN A 38 11.18 0.01 -21.16
N LEU A 39 10.66 -0.38 -19.99
CA LEU A 39 10.55 -1.79 -19.61
C LEU A 39 9.66 -2.56 -20.61
N ARG A 40 8.48 -2.03 -20.95
CA ARG A 40 7.57 -2.67 -21.93
C ARG A 40 8.27 -2.91 -23.27
N LYS A 41 8.98 -1.92 -23.79
CA LYS A 41 9.76 -2.03 -25.04
C LYS A 41 10.90 -3.04 -24.92
N ALA A 42 11.62 -3.06 -23.80
CA ALA A 42 12.75 -3.97 -23.59
C ALA A 42 12.34 -5.45 -23.58
N VAL A 43 11.10 -5.75 -23.16
CA VAL A 43 10.56 -7.11 -23.07
C VAL A 43 9.58 -7.45 -24.20
N GLU A 44 9.30 -6.50 -25.10
CA GLU A 44 8.37 -6.71 -26.20
C GLU A 44 8.86 -7.83 -27.13
N GLY A 45 7.99 -8.82 -27.37
CA GLY A 45 8.32 -9.97 -28.20
C GLY A 45 9.43 -10.89 -27.66
N ARG A 46 9.77 -10.79 -26.36
CA ARG A 46 10.80 -11.62 -25.70
C ARG A 46 10.18 -12.87 -25.04
N PRO A 47 10.19 -14.04 -25.70
CA PRO A 47 9.65 -15.28 -25.10
C PRO A 47 10.53 -15.83 -23.97
N ASP A 48 11.78 -15.35 -23.87
CA ASP A 48 12.75 -15.71 -22.83
C ASP A 48 12.63 -14.85 -21.57
N PHE A 49 11.74 -13.86 -21.57
CA PHE A 49 11.50 -13.02 -20.40
C PHE A 49 10.38 -13.62 -19.53
N ASP A 50 10.73 -14.03 -18.31
CA ASP A 50 9.77 -14.40 -17.26
C ASP A 50 9.49 -13.19 -16.36
N PRO A 51 8.29 -12.57 -16.38
CA PRO A 51 7.95 -11.45 -15.51
C PRO A 51 8.09 -11.74 -14.01
N ALA A 52 8.04 -13.01 -13.59
CA ALA A 52 8.19 -13.38 -12.18
C ALA A 52 9.59 -13.01 -11.63
N VAL A 53 10.62 -12.88 -12.48
CA VAL A 53 11.95 -12.46 -12.02
C VAL A 53 12.00 -10.99 -11.58
N LEU A 54 11.12 -10.12 -12.11
CA LEU A 54 10.95 -8.76 -11.59
C LEU A 54 10.30 -8.76 -10.22
N PHE A 55 9.37 -9.69 -9.97
CA PHE A 55 8.79 -9.88 -8.64
C PHE A 55 9.84 -10.35 -7.63
N VAL A 56 10.75 -11.26 -8.01
CA VAL A 56 11.89 -11.68 -7.16
C VAL A 56 12.78 -10.48 -6.83
N TRP A 57 13.15 -9.69 -7.84
CA TRP A 57 13.96 -8.48 -7.65
C TRP A 57 13.27 -7.47 -6.71
N GLY A 58 11.99 -7.18 -6.94
CA GLY A 58 11.21 -6.27 -6.09
C GLY A 58 11.08 -6.77 -4.65
N THR A 59 10.85 -8.07 -4.47
CA THR A 59 10.78 -8.71 -3.15
C THR A 59 12.12 -8.61 -2.39
N MET A 60 13.25 -8.73 -3.10
CA MET A 60 14.58 -8.54 -2.52
C MET A 60 14.76 -7.09 -2.02
N GLN A 61 14.36 -6.08 -2.81
CA GLN A 61 14.41 -4.68 -2.39
C GLN A 61 13.50 -4.42 -1.19
N ALA A 62 12.27 -4.95 -1.20
CA ALA A 62 11.33 -4.82 -0.09
C ALA A 62 11.87 -5.48 1.20
N ALA A 63 12.52 -6.64 1.10
CA ALA A 63 13.17 -7.28 2.24
C ALA A 63 14.35 -6.45 2.76
N ALA A 64 15.14 -5.82 1.87
CA ALA A 64 16.23 -4.93 2.26
C ALA A 64 15.72 -3.72 3.07
N VAL A 65 14.64 -3.06 2.63
CA VAL A 65 14.02 -1.94 3.37
C VAL A 65 13.57 -2.38 4.77
N LEU A 66 12.93 -3.54 4.89
CA LEU A 66 12.52 -4.09 6.17
C LEU A 66 13.71 -4.38 7.09
N ASN A 67 14.81 -4.92 6.54
CA ASN A 67 16.01 -5.20 7.30
C ASN A 67 16.73 -3.92 7.72
N ILE A 68 16.74 -2.88 6.87
CA ILE A 68 17.27 -1.56 7.22
C ILE A 68 16.48 -0.96 8.38
N LEU A 69 15.15 -1.06 8.37
CA LEU A 69 14.32 -0.60 9.50
C LEU A 69 14.69 -1.33 10.79
N LYS A 70 14.80 -2.66 10.75
CA LYS A 70 15.15 -3.47 11.93
C LYS A 70 16.55 -3.15 12.45
N ALA A 71 17.54 -3.06 11.56
CA ALA A 71 18.90 -2.70 11.94
C ALA A 71 19.00 -1.28 12.52
N ALA A 72 18.26 -0.32 11.95
CA ALA A 72 18.21 1.05 12.47
C ALA A 72 17.53 1.10 13.85
N GLU A 73 16.49 0.32 14.07
CA GLU A 73 15.85 0.16 15.38
C GLU A 73 16.80 -0.40 16.43
N GLU A 74 17.54 -1.44 16.08
CA GLU A 74 18.51 -2.07 16.99
C GLU A 74 19.67 -1.13 17.33
N ALA A 75 20.19 -0.40 16.33
CA ALA A 75 21.35 0.46 16.52
C ALA A 75 21.02 1.82 17.15
N LEU A 76 19.86 2.39 16.83
CA LEU A 76 19.54 3.81 17.12
C LEU A 76 18.18 4.00 17.82
N GLY A 77 17.45 2.91 18.13
CA GLY A 77 16.15 2.97 18.78
C GLY A 77 15.13 3.80 17.99
N GLU A 78 14.39 4.66 18.70
CA GLU A 78 13.35 5.52 18.13
C GLU A 78 13.90 6.48 17.05
N ALA A 79 15.14 6.98 17.21
CA ALA A 79 15.75 7.87 16.23
C ALA A 79 16.02 7.14 14.90
N GLY A 80 16.43 5.86 14.96
CA GLY A 80 16.58 5.02 13.78
C GLY A 80 15.25 4.73 13.08
N GLN A 81 14.18 4.48 13.85
CA GLN A 81 12.84 4.30 13.30
C GLN A 81 12.37 5.52 12.53
N GLU A 82 12.49 6.71 13.13
CA GLU A 82 12.01 7.95 12.52
C GLU A 82 12.80 8.30 11.26
N LEU A 83 14.13 8.08 11.26
CA LEU A 83 14.97 8.26 10.09
C LEU A 83 14.51 7.38 8.91
N VAL A 84 14.30 6.08 9.16
CA VAL A 84 13.87 5.15 8.12
C VAL A 84 12.44 5.42 7.69
N ARG A 85 11.53 5.73 8.63
CA ARG A 85 10.16 6.14 8.35
C ARG A 85 10.12 7.35 7.42
N LYS A 86 10.91 8.40 7.68
CA LYS A 86 10.98 9.60 6.83
C LYS A 86 11.44 9.27 5.41
N ALA A 87 12.44 8.41 5.27
CA ALA A 87 12.92 7.98 3.96
C ALA A 87 11.86 7.19 3.18
N ILE A 88 11.16 6.26 3.85
CA ILE A 88 10.07 5.50 3.23
C ILE A 88 8.89 6.40 2.86
N ASN A 89 8.54 7.38 3.72
CA ASN A 89 7.53 8.40 3.44
C ASN A 89 7.85 9.17 2.15
N ALA A 90 9.10 9.59 1.96
CA ALA A 90 9.51 10.30 0.74
C ALA A 90 9.28 9.45 -0.52
N ALA A 91 9.63 8.15 -0.46
CA ALA A 91 9.38 7.23 -1.58
C ALA A 91 7.87 7.00 -1.82
N GLY A 92 7.07 6.88 -0.76
CA GLY A 92 5.61 6.77 -0.86
C GLY A 92 4.96 8.01 -1.47
N TYR A 93 5.42 9.19 -1.07
CA TYR A 93 4.99 10.47 -1.63
C TYR A 93 5.32 10.57 -3.12
N GLU A 94 6.57 10.29 -3.50
CA GLU A 94 7.02 10.36 -4.89
C GLU A 94 6.20 9.43 -5.79
N ALA A 95 6.00 8.18 -5.37
CA ALA A 95 5.21 7.20 -6.11
C ALA A 95 3.75 7.64 -6.24
N MET A 96 3.14 8.15 -5.16
CA MET A 96 1.75 8.61 -5.19
C MET A 96 1.58 9.85 -6.06
N ASN A 97 2.46 10.84 -5.91
CA ASN A 97 2.43 12.04 -6.71
C ASN A 97 2.59 11.70 -8.21
N GLY A 98 3.55 10.84 -8.55
CA GLY A 98 3.71 10.34 -9.92
C GLY A 98 2.48 9.59 -10.43
N PHE A 99 1.84 8.77 -9.59
CA PHE A 99 0.58 8.11 -9.92
C PHE A 99 -0.54 9.13 -10.21
N LEU A 100 -0.75 10.10 -9.32
CA LEU A 100 -1.82 11.11 -9.45
C LEU A 100 -1.61 12.00 -10.69
N GLN A 101 -0.39 12.47 -10.93
CA GLN A 101 -0.06 13.29 -12.10
C GLN A 101 -0.31 12.59 -13.45
N ASN A 102 -0.24 11.26 -13.46
CA ASN A 102 -0.47 10.45 -14.66
C ASN A 102 -1.87 9.79 -14.66
N SER A 103 -2.71 10.13 -13.68
CA SER A 103 -4.09 9.66 -13.61
C SER A 103 -5.07 10.72 -14.10
N SER A 104 -6.25 10.28 -14.53
CA SER A 104 -7.36 11.16 -14.88
C SER A 104 -8.64 10.63 -14.26
N PHE A 105 -9.36 11.53 -13.59
CA PHE A 105 -10.61 11.26 -12.90
C PHE A 105 -11.68 12.22 -13.42
N PRO A 106 -12.93 11.78 -13.61
CA PRO A 106 -14.04 12.67 -13.93
C PRO A 106 -14.31 13.69 -12.82
N ASP A 107 -14.74 14.89 -13.20
CA ASP A 107 -15.02 15.99 -12.27
C ASP A 107 -16.34 15.80 -11.49
N ASP A 108 -17.23 14.92 -11.96
CA ASP A 108 -18.55 14.67 -11.40
C ASP A 108 -18.58 13.52 -10.38
N LEU A 109 -17.42 12.95 -10.03
CA LEU A 109 -17.32 11.93 -8.99
C LEU A 109 -17.66 12.50 -7.62
N SER A 110 -18.42 11.74 -6.83
CA SER A 110 -18.50 12.00 -5.40
C SER A 110 -17.14 11.79 -4.73
N GLU A 111 -16.92 12.42 -3.56
CA GLU A 111 -15.66 12.27 -2.83
C GLU A 111 -15.32 10.79 -2.50
N ILE A 112 -16.34 9.97 -2.20
CA ILE A 112 -16.12 8.56 -1.86
C ILE A 112 -15.84 7.69 -3.09
N GLU A 113 -16.41 8.03 -4.25
CA GLU A 113 -16.06 7.37 -5.52
C GLU A 113 -14.63 7.68 -5.89
N LEU A 114 -14.24 8.96 -5.85
CA LEU A 114 -12.86 9.37 -6.10
C LEU A 114 -11.90 8.63 -5.15
N ALA A 115 -12.19 8.62 -3.84
CA ALA A 115 -11.40 7.89 -2.86
C ALA A 115 -11.31 6.38 -3.19
N SER A 116 -12.43 5.72 -3.48
CA SER A 116 -12.45 4.30 -3.80
C SER A 116 -11.66 3.97 -5.07
N TYR A 117 -11.74 4.81 -6.11
CA TYR A 117 -11.03 4.59 -7.37
C TYR A 117 -9.54 4.88 -7.26
N VAL A 118 -9.16 5.91 -6.49
CA VAL A 118 -7.76 6.17 -6.14
C VAL A 118 -7.18 5.00 -5.36
N VAL A 119 -7.90 4.47 -4.37
CA VAL A 119 -7.49 3.30 -3.59
C VAL A 119 -7.32 2.06 -4.48
N THR A 120 -8.19 1.84 -5.46
CA THR A 120 -7.96 0.80 -6.48
C THR A 120 -6.66 1.01 -7.23
N GLY A 121 -6.31 2.24 -7.60
CA GLY A 121 -5.02 2.56 -8.21
C GLY A 121 -3.85 2.25 -7.29
N ILE A 122 -3.92 2.66 -6.02
CA ILE A 122 -2.90 2.33 -5.02
C ILE A 122 -2.72 0.81 -4.94
N ASN A 123 -3.80 0.07 -4.75
CA ASN A 123 -3.75 -1.38 -4.56
C ASN A 123 -3.24 -2.12 -5.80
N THR A 124 -3.77 -1.80 -6.98
CA THR A 124 -3.48 -2.56 -8.20
C THR A 124 -2.25 -2.09 -8.96
N VAL A 125 -1.85 -0.82 -8.83
CA VAL A 125 -0.68 -0.24 -9.49
C VAL A 125 0.51 -0.15 -8.56
N LEU A 126 0.37 0.51 -7.40
CA LEU A 126 1.50 0.77 -6.50
C LEU A 126 1.87 -0.46 -5.67
N TYR A 127 0.87 -1.21 -5.20
CA TYR A 127 1.07 -2.43 -4.43
C TYR A 127 0.99 -3.71 -5.26
N GLY A 128 0.72 -3.61 -6.56
CA GLY A 128 0.62 -4.77 -7.45
C GLY A 128 -0.26 -5.90 -6.88
N SER A 129 -1.33 -5.54 -6.19
CA SER A 129 -2.19 -6.46 -5.45
C SER A 129 -3.48 -6.77 -6.22
N LEU A 130 -4.03 -7.96 -5.99
CA LEU A 130 -5.33 -8.34 -6.50
C LEU A 130 -6.41 -7.86 -5.52
N GLU A 131 -7.25 -6.93 -5.98
CA GLU A 131 -8.23 -6.25 -5.14
C GLU A 131 -9.67 -6.65 -5.49
N ARG A 132 -10.56 -6.67 -4.49
CA ARG A 132 -12.01 -6.64 -4.67
C ARG A 132 -12.60 -5.45 -3.90
N PRO A 133 -12.88 -4.31 -4.56
CA PRO A 133 -13.42 -3.11 -3.91
C PRO A 133 -14.94 -3.01 -3.99
N TRP A 134 -15.55 -2.24 -3.10
CA TRP A 134 -16.95 -1.81 -3.16
C TRP A 134 -17.17 -0.49 -2.40
N ILE A 135 -18.23 0.22 -2.74
CA ILE A 135 -18.68 1.43 -2.03
C ILE A 135 -19.87 1.04 -1.16
N GLU A 136 -19.81 1.37 0.13
CA GLU A 136 -20.86 1.01 1.10
C GLU A 136 -21.88 2.13 1.27
N SER A 137 -21.42 3.39 1.19
CA SER A 137 -22.26 4.58 1.34
C SER A 137 -21.53 5.81 0.78
N GLU A 138 -22.19 6.97 0.85
CA GLU A 138 -21.61 8.29 0.51
C GLU A 138 -20.36 8.68 1.32
N ASN A 139 -20.09 8.02 2.46
CA ASN A 139 -18.98 8.37 3.36
C ASN A 139 -17.99 7.23 3.59
N ARG A 140 -18.23 6.05 3.01
CA ARG A 140 -17.48 4.84 3.32
C ARG A 140 -17.38 3.90 2.12
N CYS A 141 -16.17 3.38 1.90
CA CYS A 141 -15.91 2.29 0.98
C CYS A 141 -14.99 1.26 1.64
N ALA A 142 -14.93 0.07 1.09
CA ALA A 142 -14.11 -1.00 1.60
C ALA A 142 -13.55 -1.84 0.46
N PHE A 143 -12.52 -2.61 0.76
CA PHE A 143 -11.91 -3.50 -0.20
C PHE A 143 -11.27 -4.70 0.49
N ASP A 144 -11.26 -5.82 -0.24
CA ASP A 144 -10.47 -6.98 0.11
C ASP A 144 -9.24 -7.04 -0.79
N ILE A 145 -8.07 -7.26 -0.19
CA ILE A 145 -6.90 -7.74 -0.92
C ILE A 145 -6.95 -9.26 -0.92
N LEU A 146 -7.18 -9.84 -2.10
CA LEU A 146 -7.23 -11.29 -2.34
C LEU A 146 -5.83 -11.88 -2.54
N TRP A 147 -4.88 -11.03 -2.97
CA TRP A 147 -3.47 -11.37 -3.06
C TRP A 147 -2.60 -10.13 -2.89
N CYS A 148 -1.55 -10.25 -2.09
CA CYS A 148 -0.52 -9.22 -1.94
C CYS A 148 0.86 -9.80 -2.27
N PRO A 149 1.74 -9.07 -2.99
CA PRO A 149 3.13 -9.45 -3.24
C PRO A 149 3.92 -9.93 -2.02
N HIS A 150 3.59 -9.41 -0.83
CA HIS A 150 4.31 -9.71 0.40
C HIS A 150 3.69 -10.82 1.26
N GLN A 151 2.51 -11.35 0.92
CA GLN A 151 1.75 -12.25 1.80
C GLN A 151 2.50 -13.55 2.16
N ASP A 152 3.36 -14.03 1.26
CA ASP A 152 4.12 -15.27 1.43
C ASP A 152 5.52 -15.04 2.02
N ARG A 153 5.90 -13.77 2.28
CA ARG A 153 7.25 -13.41 2.75
C ARG A 153 7.29 -12.58 4.02
N TYR A 154 6.28 -11.75 4.26
CA TYR A 154 6.18 -10.88 5.42
C TYR A 154 5.35 -11.53 6.52
N SER A 155 5.77 -11.36 7.77
CA SER A 155 4.88 -11.57 8.91
C SER A 155 3.86 -10.43 9.00
N ALA A 156 2.79 -10.63 9.77
CA ALA A 156 1.82 -9.57 10.03
C ALA A 156 2.42 -8.30 10.64
N PHE A 157 3.54 -8.42 11.37
CA PHE A 157 4.22 -7.26 11.94
C PHE A 157 5.11 -6.54 10.92
N ASP A 158 5.66 -7.25 9.93
CA ASP A 158 6.50 -6.66 8.89
C ASP A 158 5.69 -5.74 7.95
N CYS A 159 4.38 -5.97 7.80
CA CYS A 159 3.46 -5.09 7.08
C CYS A 159 3.46 -3.63 7.57
N ARG A 160 4.03 -3.33 8.76
CA ARG A 160 4.20 -1.95 9.24
C ARG A 160 5.06 -1.07 8.32
N VAL A 161 6.02 -1.66 7.58
CA VAL A 161 6.80 -0.92 6.56
C VAL A 161 5.88 -0.35 5.47
N GLN A 162 4.89 -1.13 5.05
CA GLN A 162 3.90 -0.68 4.06
C GLN A 162 3.12 0.53 4.58
N ARG A 163 2.88 0.61 5.90
CA ARG A 163 2.19 1.77 6.48
C ARG A 163 2.97 3.07 6.36
N PHE A 164 4.29 3.04 6.41
CA PHE A 164 5.12 4.22 6.21
C PHE A 164 5.12 4.68 4.75
N PHE A 165 4.97 3.76 3.79
CA PHE A 165 4.72 4.14 2.40
C PHE A 165 3.38 4.86 2.27
N VAL A 166 2.31 4.29 2.85
CA VAL A 166 0.97 4.91 2.83
C VAL A 166 0.94 6.28 3.50
N GLU A 167 1.72 6.52 4.55
CA GLU A 167 1.84 7.88 5.12
C GLU A 167 2.33 8.91 4.10
N GLY A 168 3.37 8.55 3.32
CA GLY A 168 3.84 9.39 2.23
C GLY A 168 2.78 9.59 1.15
N MET A 169 2.01 8.55 0.84
CA MET A 169 0.90 8.62 -0.10
C MET A 169 -0.21 9.55 0.40
N PHE A 170 -0.51 9.55 1.71
CA PHE A 170 -1.46 10.49 2.30
C PHE A 170 -0.98 11.93 2.18
N HIS A 171 0.31 12.22 2.42
CA HIS A 171 0.84 13.57 2.21
C HIS A 171 0.65 14.04 0.75
N ALA A 172 0.85 13.17 -0.25
CA ALA A 172 0.61 13.52 -1.65
C ALA A 172 -0.88 13.74 -1.96
N LEU A 173 -1.77 12.97 -1.32
CA LEU A 173 -3.22 13.18 -1.42
C LEU A 173 -3.65 14.50 -0.76
N GLU A 174 -3.05 14.87 0.36
CA GLU A 174 -3.31 16.13 1.05
C GLU A 174 -2.92 17.34 0.17
N ASP A 175 -1.75 17.30 -0.47
CA ASP A 175 -1.28 18.35 -1.39
C ASP A 175 -2.19 18.56 -2.61
N THR A 176 -2.94 17.54 -3.00
CA THR A 176 -3.90 17.59 -4.13
C THR A 176 -5.34 17.87 -3.68
N GLY A 177 -5.58 18.04 -2.37
CA GLY A 177 -6.92 18.23 -1.81
C GLY A 177 -7.75 16.94 -1.68
N MET A 178 -7.19 15.78 -2.06
CA MET A 178 -7.83 14.46 -1.98
C MET A 178 -7.61 13.76 -0.63
N GLY A 179 -6.85 14.36 0.29
CA GLY A 179 -6.44 13.77 1.57
C GLY A 179 -7.52 13.65 2.66
N ARG A 180 -8.79 13.96 2.37
CA ARG A 180 -9.90 13.95 3.35
C ARG A 180 -10.46 12.56 3.64
N ILE A 181 -9.58 11.57 3.71
CA ILE A 181 -9.91 10.17 3.96
C ILE A 181 -8.95 9.56 4.97
N THR A 182 -9.41 8.53 5.68
CA THR A 182 -8.55 7.66 6.48
C THR A 182 -8.87 6.22 6.16
N ALA A 183 -7.96 5.32 6.53
CA ALA A 183 -8.13 3.90 6.29
C ALA A 183 -7.66 3.09 7.50
N TRP A 184 -8.24 1.91 7.69
CA TRP A 184 -7.73 0.92 8.63
C TRP A 184 -7.93 -0.48 8.10
N VAL A 185 -7.26 -1.42 8.75
CA VAL A 185 -7.30 -2.83 8.39
C VAL A 185 -7.94 -3.61 9.53
N GLU A 186 -8.93 -4.44 9.20
CA GLU A 186 -9.63 -5.28 10.17
C GLU A 186 -9.11 -6.73 10.14
N LYS A 187 -8.75 -7.22 8.95
CA LYS A 187 -8.25 -8.59 8.74
C LYS A 187 -6.97 -8.57 7.92
N LEU A 188 -6.09 -9.52 8.17
CA LEU A 188 -4.78 -9.63 7.51
C LEU A 188 -4.50 -11.08 7.12
N ILE A 189 -4.11 -11.31 5.86
CA ILE A 189 -3.65 -12.62 5.37
C ILE A 189 -2.50 -13.17 6.22
N PRO A 190 -1.46 -12.38 6.58
CA PRO A 190 -0.39 -12.89 7.45
C PRO A 190 -0.83 -13.24 8.88
N ARG A 191 -2.07 -12.93 9.28
CA ARG A 191 -2.70 -13.40 10.53
C ARG A 191 -3.64 -14.60 10.34
N GLY A 192 -3.63 -15.21 9.15
CA GLY A 192 -4.44 -16.38 8.81
C GLY A 192 -5.83 -16.06 8.26
N ALA A 193 -6.14 -14.79 7.95
CA ALA A 193 -7.37 -14.45 7.26
C ALA A 193 -7.32 -14.86 5.77
N GLU A 194 -8.48 -15.11 5.16
CA GLU A 194 -8.56 -15.45 3.73
C GLU A 194 -8.20 -14.27 2.82
N CYS A 195 -8.42 -13.05 3.28
CA CYS A 195 -8.07 -11.80 2.62
C CYS A 195 -7.64 -10.75 3.66
N CYS A 196 -6.97 -9.69 3.19
CA CYS A 196 -6.82 -8.49 4.02
C CYS A 196 -8.05 -7.61 3.79
N HIS A 197 -8.81 -7.34 4.84
CA HIS A 197 -10.01 -6.51 4.76
C HIS A 197 -9.71 -5.11 5.25
N PHE A 198 -9.94 -4.11 4.40
CA PHE A 198 -9.69 -2.71 4.69
C PHE A 198 -10.97 -1.88 4.55
N VAL A 199 -11.06 -0.86 5.38
CA VAL A 199 -12.13 0.13 5.34
C VAL A 199 -11.51 1.50 5.13
N VAL A 200 -12.16 2.32 4.32
CA VAL A 200 -11.81 3.71 4.05
C VAL A 200 -13.02 4.57 4.34
N GLU A 201 -12.81 5.63 5.11
CA GLU A 201 -13.86 6.59 5.47
C GLU A 201 -13.41 8.02 5.20
N ARG A 202 -14.37 8.89 4.91
CA ARG A 202 -14.14 10.33 4.91
C ARG A 202 -13.81 10.79 6.33
N THR A 203 -12.74 11.56 6.48
CA THR A 203 -12.42 12.19 7.77
C THR A 203 -13.32 13.39 8.09
N GLY A 204 -14.07 13.86 7.09
CA GLY A 204 -14.88 15.07 7.17
C GLY A 204 -14.03 16.33 7.36
N GLY A 205 -14.63 17.40 7.88
CA GLY A 205 -13.91 18.63 8.26
C GLY A 205 -13.10 18.52 9.55
N ARG A 206 -12.67 17.32 9.95
CA ARG A 206 -11.86 17.15 11.17
C ARG A 206 -10.52 17.86 10.99
N GLU A 207 -10.26 18.83 11.87
CA GLU A 207 -8.94 19.40 12.07
C GLU A 207 -8.05 18.41 12.83
N GLY A 208 -6.85 18.17 12.33
CA GLY A 208 -5.85 17.32 12.98
C GLY A 208 -5.15 16.35 12.03
N LYS A 209 -4.17 15.60 12.56
CA LYS A 209 -3.44 14.58 11.80
C LYS A 209 -4.35 13.40 11.45
N ASN A 210 -4.16 12.84 10.25
CA ASN A 210 -4.85 11.63 9.82
C ASN A 210 -4.72 10.50 10.88
N PRO A 211 -5.82 9.83 11.29
CA PRO A 211 -5.77 8.72 12.25
C PRO A 211 -4.78 7.60 11.90
N TRP A 212 -4.43 7.47 10.61
CA TRP A 212 -3.40 6.55 10.14
C TRP A 212 -2.06 6.70 10.89
N HIS A 213 -1.64 7.95 11.16
CA HIS A 213 -0.36 8.24 11.82
C HIS A 213 -0.31 7.70 13.25
N SER A 214 -1.41 7.84 14.01
CA SER A 214 -1.46 7.40 15.41
C SER A 214 -1.25 5.89 15.54
N TYR A 215 -1.81 5.10 14.63
CA TYR A 215 -1.60 3.65 14.64
C TYR A 215 -0.17 3.27 14.20
N SER A 216 0.43 4.00 13.25
CA SER A 216 1.84 3.80 12.90
C SER A 216 2.77 4.08 14.08
N GLU A 217 2.54 5.16 14.83
CA GLU A 217 3.28 5.48 16.06
C GLU A 217 3.10 4.40 17.13
N GLU A 218 1.92 3.81 17.23
CA GLU A 218 1.70 2.67 18.11
C GLU A 218 2.54 1.46 17.72
N LEU A 219 2.61 1.12 16.43
CA LEU A 219 3.42 0.01 15.92
C LEU A 219 4.92 0.24 16.12
N MET A 220 5.40 1.48 15.95
CA MET A 220 6.78 1.88 16.24
C MET A 220 7.12 1.66 17.72
N ARG A 221 6.29 2.17 18.64
CA ARG A 221 6.46 1.95 20.09
C ARG A 221 6.41 0.47 20.45
N ARG A 222 5.55 -0.32 19.81
CA ARG A 222 5.49 -1.79 20.00
C ARG A 222 6.80 -2.47 19.57
N ALA A 223 7.45 -2.00 18.50
CA ALA A 223 8.72 -2.58 18.05
C ALA A 223 9.86 -2.30 19.03
N ILE A 224 10.00 -1.06 19.52
CA ILE A 224 11.01 -0.72 20.54
C ILE A 224 10.82 -1.54 21.81
N ARG A 225 9.57 -1.65 22.31
CA ARG A 225 9.28 -2.49 23.48
C ARG A 225 9.66 -3.96 23.30
N LYS A 226 9.55 -4.50 22.07
CA LYS A 226 9.98 -5.88 21.80
C LYS A 226 11.49 -6.02 21.88
N LEU A 227 12.24 -5.04 21.36
CA LEU A 227 13.70 -5.03 21.43
C LEU A 227 14.19 -4.95 22.87
N SER A 228 13.63 -4.05 23.70
CA SER A 228 14.00 -3.93 25.12
C SER A 228 13.80 -5.24 25.89
N LYS A 229 12.67 -5.94 25.67
CA LYS A 229 12.40 -7.25 26.30
C LYS A 229 13.32 -8.37 25.81
N THR A 230 13.86 -8.25 24.61
CA THR A 230 14.78 -9.26 24.05
C THR A 230 16.19 -9.02 24.59
N GLY A 231 16.58 -7.77 24.85
CA GLY A 231 17.82 -7.42 25.56
C GLY A 231 17.83 -7.91 27.02
N GLU A 232 16.72 -7.77 27.75
CA GLU A 232 16.62 -8.22 29.15
C GLU A 232 16.67 -9.74 29.34
N ALA A 233 16.34 -10.53 28.30
CA ALA A 233 16.37 -11.99 28.35
C ALA A 233 17.76 -12.58 27.99
N GLY A 234 18.69 -11.77 27.49
CA GLY A 234 20.06 -12.17 27.14
C GLY A 234 21.11 -11.95 28.23
N ASP A 235 20.74 -11.24 29.30
CA ASP A 235 21.62 -10.88 30.43
C ASP A 235 21.35 -11.72 31.71
N GLN A 236 20.70 -12.89 31.59
CA GLN A 236 20.49 -13.86 32.68
C GLN A 236 21.21 -15.18 32.43
#